data_AF-A0A7L3WHM0-F1
#
_entry.id   AF-A0A7L3WHM0-F1
#
_cell.length_a   1.000
_cell.length_b   1.000
_cell.length_c   1.000
_cell.angle_alpha   90.00
_cell.angle_beta   90.00
_cell.angle_gamma   90.00
#
_symmetry.space_group_name_H-M   'P 1'
#
loop_
_entity.id
_entity.type
_entity.pdbx_description
1 polymer ?
#
loop_
_entity_poly.entity_id
_entity_poly.type
_entity_poly.pdbx_seq_one_letter_code
_entity_poly.pdbx_strand_id
1 'polypeptide(L)'
;QLPGNQDHIKVELEKLKQTYDSQQQKLEERVIAMGKELQEAKGATGDTQHKLAQHSAMLLTSQSQLQEVEAENSQLQLRLKKLNEEYRSRLAQYVKDVADYMDSKSSPGIGPSKAPADQAHMKGFVDSMLKDIRASYKAREEQLAAAARGYKKRMKTLVKKHENLLIAYGLQREQIRALGSTSTDCGPAELHFSITDPELLTNTTRELNRLREAKAKLEMQLHELQK
;
A
#
# COMPACT_ATOMS: atom_id res chain seq x y z
N GLN A 1 29.70 88.95 -4.80
CA GLN A 1 28.75 87.85 -4.50
C GLN A 1 28.72 86.89 -5.69
N LEU A 2 29.13 85.64 -5.44
CA LEU A 2 28.54 84.39 -5.94
C LEU A 2 28.55 84.02 -7.46
N PRO A 3 29.73 83.83 -8.10
CA PRO A 3 29.85 82.93 -9.26
C PRO A 3 30.18 81.47 -8.85
N GLY A 4 31.02 81.29 -7.82
CA GLY A 4 31.50 79.96 -7.40
C GLY A 4 30.44 79.03 -6.79
N ASN A 5 29.31 79.57 -6.32
CA ASN A 5 28.19 78.74 -5.83
C ASN A 5 27.38 78.13 -6.98
N GLN A 6 27.32 78.78 -8.14
CA GLN A 6 26.50 78.31 -9.26
C GLN A 6 27.10 77.08 -9.94
N ASP A 7 28.42 77.05 -10.11
CA ASP A 7 29.14 75.89 -10.64
C ASP A 7 29.12 74.71 -9.67
N HIS A 8 29.26 74.97 -8.36
CA HIS A 8 29.17 73.92 -7.35
C HIS A 8 27.79 73.24 -7.34
N ILE A 9 26.71 74.03 -7.39
CA ILE A 9 25.34 73.50 -7.47
C ILE A 9 25.17 72.66 -8.74
N LYS A 10 25.73 73.09 -9.87
CA LYS A 10 25.64 72.38 -11.15
C LYS A 10 26.32 71.00 -11.09
N VAL A 11 27.49 70.92 -10.46
CA VAL A 11 28.22 69.66 -10.27
C VAL A 11 27.46 68.69 -9.36
N GLU A 12 26.89 69.19 -8.25
CA GLU A 12 26.10 68.35 -7.35
C GLU A 12 24.80 67.85 -8.01
N LEU A 13 24.18 68.67 -8.86
CA LEU A 13 23.00 68.28 -9.65
C LEU A 13 23.35 67.17 -10.66
N GLU A 14 24.49 67.27 -11.34
CA GLU A 14 24.96 66.26 -12.30
C GLU A 14 25.26 64.93 -11.59
N LYS A 15 25.91 64.97 -10.42
CA LYS A 15 26.11 63.77 -9.59
C LYS A 15 24.80 63.14 -9.17
N LEU A 16 23.84 63.94 -8.71
CA LEU A 16 22.53 63.45 -8.30
C LEU A 16 21.81 62.76 -9.46
N LYS A 17 21.86 63.38 -10.65
CA LYS A 17 21.30 62.80 -11.88
C LYS A 17 21.96 61.48 -12.25
N GLN A 18 23.29 61.41 -12.26
CA GLN A 18 24.02 60.15 -12.52
C GLN A 18 23.69 59.06 -11.50
N THR A 19 23.54 59.42 -10.23
CA THR A 19 23.17 58.47 -9.17
C THR A 19 21.76 57.94 -9.39
N TYR A 20 20.82 58.82 -9.76
CA TYR A 20 19.45 58.45 -10.08
C TYR A 20 19.39 57.54 -11.31
N ASP A 21 20.06 57.90 -12.40
CA ASP A 21 20.12 57.11 -13.64
C ASP A 21 20.71 55.71 -13.38
N SER A 22 21.75 55.60 -12.54
CA SER A 22 22.32 54.30 -12.15
C SER A 22 21.35 53.46 -11.31
N GLN A 23 20.60 54.08 -10.40
CA GLN A 23 19.58 53.40 -9.60
C GLN A 23 18.40 52.94 -10.48
N GLN A 24 17.96 53.78 -11.41
CA GLN A 24 16.93 53.48 -12.40
C GLN A 24 17.33 52.24 -13.22
N GLN A 25 18.54 52.24 -13.79
CA GLN A 25 19.04 51.13 -14.59
C GLN A 25 19.12 49.82 -13.77
N LYS A 26 19.61 49.88 -12.52
CA LYS A 26 19.64 48.71 -11.63
C LYS A 26 18.24 48.15 -11.32
N LEU A 27 17.25 49.03 -11.16
CA LEU A 27 15.87 48.61 -10.94
C LEU A 27 15.30 47.95 -12.19
N GLU A 28 15.53 48.51 -13.37
CA GLU A 28 15.09 47.93 -14.65
C GLU A 28 15.72 46.55 -14.88
N GLU A 29 17.02 46.41 -14.68
CA GLU A 29 17.72 45.12 -14.76
C GLU A 29 17.15 44.09 -13.78
N ARG A 30 16.83 44.51 -12.56
CA ARG A 30 16.22 43.63 -11.55
C ARG A 30 14.80 43.21 -11.91
N VAL A 31 13.99 44.10 -12.48
CA VAL A 31 12.65 43.76 -12.98
C VAL A 31 12.72 42.76 -14.12
N ILE A 32 13.68 42.93 -15.05
CA ILE A 32 13.89 41.97 -16.14
C ILE A 32 14.33 40.61 -15.60
N ALA A 33 15.26 40.58 -14.64
CA ALA A 33 15.70 39.34 -14.00
C ALA A 33 14.55 38.61 -13.29
N MET A 34 13.78 39.31 -12.45
CA MET A 34 12.60 38.74 -11.79
C MET A 34 11.55 38.24 -12.79
N GLY A 35 11.36 38.95 -13.91
CA GLY A 35 10.45 38.51 -14.98
C GLY A 35 10.86 37.18 -15.61
N LYS A 36 12.16 36.98 -15.83
CA LYS A 36 12.71 35.70 -16.33
C LYS A 36 12.55 34.58 -15.31
N GLU A 37 12.92 34.81 -14.06
CA GLU A 37 12.77 33.84 -12.97
C GLU A 37 11.30 33.42 -12.79
N LEU A 38 10.36 34.38 -12.85
CA LEU A 38 8.93 34.10 -12.77
C LEU A 38 8.45 33.21 -13.94
N GLN A 39 8.92 33.48 -15.15
CA GLN A 39 8.54 32.69 -16.33
C GLN A 39 9.09 31.27 -16.25
N GLU A 40 10.33 31.09 -15.81
CA GLU A 40 10.95 29.78 -15.59
C GLU A 40 10.23 29.00 -14.48
N ALA A 41 9.91 29.65 -13.35
CA ALA A 41 9.16 29.04 -12.25
C ALA A 41 7.75 28.60 -12.69
N LYS A 42 7.06 29.41 -13.50
CA LYS A 42 5.77 29.04 -14.10
C LYS A 42 5.90 27.83 -15.03
N GLY A 43 6.94 27.77 -15.86
CA GLY A 43 7.22 26.62 -16.73
C GLY A 43 7.42 25.35 -15.91
N ALA A 44 8.29 25.40 -14.90
CA ALA A 44 8.56 24.26 -14.01
C ALA A 44 7.30 23.81 -13.24
N THR A 45 6.45 24.74 -12.83
CA THR A 45 5.17 24.43 -12.18
C THR A 45 4.20 23.74 -13.15
N GLY A 46 4.12 24.20 -14.40
CA GLY A 46 3.33 23.54 -15.44
C GLY A 46 3.80 22.12 -15.73
N ASP A 47 5.12 21.91 -15.84
CA ASP A 47 5.70 20.59 -16.08
C ASP A 47 5.44 19.62 -14.93
N THR A 48 5.54 20.08 -13.68
CA THR A 48 5.24 19.25 -12.51
C THR A 48 3.76 18.91 -12.43
N GLN A 49 2.86 19.85 -12.73
CA GLN A 49 1.42 19.58 -12.82
C GLN A 49 1.08 18.55 -13.90
N HIS A 50 1.71 18.66 -15.08
CA HIS A 50 1.49 17.71 -16.17
C HIS A 50 1.96 16.29 -15.79
N LYS A 51 3.16 16.16 -15.22
CA LYS A 51 3.67 14.88 -14.70
C LYS A 51 2.77 14.31 -13.61
N LEU A 52 2.28 15.14 -12.69
CA LEU A 52 1.36 14.72 -11.65
C LEU A 52 0.07 14.16 -12.24
N ALA A 53 -0.52 14.85 -13.23
CA ALA A 53 -1.73 14.38 -13.92
C ALA A 53 -1.50 13.04 -14.64
N GLN A 54 -0.36 12.87 -15.31
CA GLN A 54 0.02 11.60 -15.93
C GLN A 54 0.12 10.47 -14.90
N HIS A 55 0.80 10.71 -13.78
CA HIS A 55 0.92 9.72 -12.70
C HIS A 55 -0.43 9.39 -12.08
N SER A 56 -1.31 10.37 -11.87
CA SER A 56 -2.68 10.13 -11.38
C SER A 56 -3.47 9.25 -12.35
N ALA A 57 -3.38 9.48 -13.66
CA ALA A 57 -4.07 8.66 -14.66
C ALA A 57 -3.53 7.22 -14.70
N MET A 58 -2.21 7.05 -14.63
CA MET A 58 -1.57 5.72 -14.56
C MET A 58 -1.97 4.97 -13.29
N LEU A 59 -2.01 5.65 -12.14
CA LEU A 59 -2.42 5.05 -10.87
C LEU A 59 -3.88 4.58 -10.92
N LEU A 60 -4.79 5.40 -11.44
CA LEU A 60 -6.20 5.02 -11.59
C LEU A 60 -6.37 3.81 -12.51
N THR A 61 -5.62 3.75 -13.60
CA THR A 61 -5.64 2.62 -14.54
C THR A 61 -5.15 1.34 -13.86
N SER A 62 -4.03 1.42 -13.14
CA SER A 62 -3.47 0.30 -12.37
C SER A 62 -4.45 -0.18 -11.28
N GLN A 63 -5.11 0.75 -10.59
CA GLN A 63 -6.09 0.43 -9.56
C GLN A 63 -7.33 -0.28 -10.15
N SER A 64 -7.79 0.14 -11.33
CA SER A 64 -8.88 -0.54 -12.04
C SER A 64 -8.48 -1.96 -12.45
N GLN A 65 -7.27 -2.16 -12.97
CA GLN A 65 -6.75 -3.48 -13.34
C GLN A 65 -6.62 -4.39 -12.12
N LEU A 66 -6.17 -3.86 -10.98
CA LEU A 66 -6.10 -4.62 -9.73
C LEU A 66 -7.49 -5.13 -9.31
N GLN A 67 -8.50 -4.26 -9.35
CA GLN A 67 -9.88 -4.63 -9.01
C GLN A 67 -10.44 -5.70 -9.95
N GLU A 68 -10.14 -5.62 -11.24
CA GLU A 68 -10.54 -6.62 -12.24
C GLU A 68 -9.91 -7.99 -11.93
N VAL A 69 -8.61 -8.03 -11.70
CA VAL A 69 -7.88 -9.27 -11.37
C VAL A 69 -8.36 -9.85 -10.03
N GLU A 70 -8.65 -9.01 -9.03
CA GLU A 70 -9.24 -9.45 -7.75
C GLU A 70 -10.63 -10.07 -7.93
N ALA A 71 -11.46 -9.49 -8.79
CA ALA A 71 -12.77 -10.03 -9.14
C ALA A 71 -12.65 -11.38 -9.87
N GLU A 72 -11.74 -11.48 -10.86
CA GLU A 72 -11.46 -12.73 -11.56
C GLU A 72 -10.94 -13.82 -10.62
N ASN A 73 -10.02 -13.50 -9.71
CA ASN A 73 -9.50 -14.44 -8.71
C ASN A 73 -10.64 -14.97 -7.83
N SER A 74 -11.53 -14.08 -7.37
CA SER A 74 -12.70 -14.45 -6.58
C SER A 74 -13.64 -15.39 -7.35
N GLN A 75 -13.87 -15.11 -8.65
CA GLN A 75 -14.67 -15.97 -9.51
C GLN A 75 -14.02 -17.35 -9.74
N LEU A 76 -12.72 -17.39 -10.00
CA LEU A 76 -11.97 -18.63 -10.20
C LEU A 76 -11.97 -19.49 -8.93
N GLN A 77 -11.80 -18.88 -7.75
CA GLN A 77 -11.91 -19.58 -6.47
C GLN A 77 -13.31 -20.19 -6.29
N LEU A 78 -14.37 -19.47 -6.65
CA LEU A 78 -15.74 -20.00 -6.58
C LEU A 78 -15.95 -21.17 -7.55
N ARG A 79 -15.46 -21.05 -8.80
CA ARG A 79 -15.54 -22.15 -9.79
C ARG A 79 -14.80 -23.39 -9.31
N LEU A 80 -13.60 -23.22 -8.75
CA LEU A 80 -12.82 -24.31 -8.18
C LEU A 80 -13.56 -25.00 -7.02
N LYS A 81 -14.20 -24.24 -6.12
CA LYS A 81 -15.02 -24.81 -5.04
C LYS A 81 -16.19 -25.63 -5.58
N LYS A 82 -16.94 -25.10 -6.56
CA LYS A 82 -18.08 -25.81 -7.17
C LYS A 82 -17.63 -27.10 -7.84
N LEU A 83 -16.60 -27.02 -8.69
CA LEU A 83 -16.08 -28.18 -9.40
C LEU A 83 -15.56 -29.25 -8.43
N ASN A 84 -14.88 -28.84 -7.36
CA ASN A 84 -14.42 -29.77 -6.34
C ASN A 84 -15.59 -30.48 -5.63
N GLU A 85 -16.66 -29.76 -5.34
CA GLU A 85 -17.87 -30.32 -4.74
C GLU A 85 -18.60 -31.29 -5.68
N GLU A 86 -18.69 -30.97 -6.96
CA GLU A 86 -19.21 -31.87 -7.99
C GLU A 86 -18.40 -33.16 -8.10
N TYR A 87 -17.06 -33.05 -8.14
CA TYR A 87 -16.18 -34.23 -8.14
C TYR A 87 -16.37 -35.09 -6.89
N ARG A 88 -16.49 -34.47 -5.71
CA ARG A 88 -16.76 -35.19 -4.45
C ARG A 88 -18.11 -35.91 -4.48
N SER A 89 -19.15 -35.22 -4.93
CA SER A 89 -20.51 -35.77 -5.02
C SER A 89 -20.56 -36.96 -5.97
N ARG A 90 -19.93 -36.83 -7.14
CA ARG A 90 -19.88 -37.89 -8.15
C ARG A 90 -19.06 -39.08 -7.68
N LEU A 91 -17.91 -38.85 -7.04
CA LEU A 91 -17.11 -39.93 -6.45
C LEU A 91 -17.88 -40.68 -5.36
N ALA A 92 -18.55 -39.94 -4.46
CA ALA A 92 -19.37 -40.56 -3.41
C ALA A 92 -20.51 -41.40 -4.01
N GLN A 93 -21.17 -40.90 -5.06
CA GLN A 93 -22.22 -41.65 -5.76
C GLN A 93 -21.66 -42.91 -6.42
N TYR A 94 -20.51 -42.84 -7.10
CA TYR A 94 -19.90 -44.02 -7.73
C TYR A 94 -19.50 -45.10 -6.72
N VAL A 95 -18.92 -44.71 -5.59
CA VAL A 95 -18.56 -45.67 -4.56
C VAL A 95 -19.83 -46.31 -3.97
N LYS A 96 -20.90 -45.53 -3.81
CA LYS A 96 -22.22 -46.03 -3.37
C LYS A 96 -22.84 -46.99 -4.40
N ASP A 97 -22.85 -46.62 -5.69
CA ASP A 97 -23.40 -47.45 -6.77
C ASP A 97 -22.65 -48.79 -6.88
N VAL A 98 -21.33 -48.79 -6.67
CA VAL A 98 -20.53 -50.03 -6.62
C VAL A 98 -20.90 -50.89 -5.41
N ALA A 99 -21.11 -50.29 -4.24
CA ALA A 99 -21.58 -51.02 -3.06
C ALA A 99 -22.97 -51.62 -3.30
N ASP A 100 -23.93 -50.82 -3.79
CA ASP A 100 -25.31 -51.24 -4.06
C ASP A 100 -25.37 -52.33 -5.17
N TYR A 101 -24.50 -52.26 -6.19
CA TYR A 101 -24.38 -53.29 -7.23
C TYR A 101 -23.82 -54.62 -6.70
N MET A 102 -22.83 -54.58 -5.81
CA MET A 102 -22.28 -55.78 -5.18
C MET A 102 -23.27 -56.42 -4.19
N ASP A 103 -24.05 -55.60 -3.49
CA ASP A 103 -25.10 -56.04 -2.58
C ASP A 103 -26.29 -56.66 -3.34
N SER A 104 -26.65 -56.14 -4.51
CA SER A 104 -27.74 -56.68 -5.35
C SER A 104 -27.38 -57.96 -6.10
N LYS A 105 -26.09 -58.22 -6.37
CA LYS A 105 -25.59 -59.47 -6.98
C LYS A 105 -25.65 -60.69 -6.05
N SER A 106 -25.94 -60.53 -4.76
CA SER A 106 -25.74 -61.57 -3.74
C SER A 106 -27.01 -62.28 -3.17
N SER A 107 -28.24 -62.05 -3.66
CA SER A 107 -29.36 -63.05 -3.58
C SER A 107 -30.68 -62.61 -4.26
N PRO A 108 -31.61 -63.54 -4.65
CA PRO A 108 -31.74 -64.93 -4.19
C PRO A 108 -31.68 -65.98 -5.32
N GLY A 109 -30.77 -66.95 -5.20
CA GLY A 109 -30.71 -68.10 -6.08
C GLY A 109 -29.65 -69.12 -5.66
N ILE A 110 -30.06 -70.04 -4.78
CA ILE A 110 -29.50 -71.39 -4.54
C ILE A 110 -28.33 -71.50 -3.53
N GLY A 111 -28.64 -72.03 -2.33
CA GLY A 111 -27.73 -72.80 -1.47
C GLY A 111 -27.43 -72.20 -0.09
N PRO A 112 -27.37 -73.02 1.00
CA PRO A 112 -27.08 -72.54 2.34
C PRO A 112 -25.57 -72.33 2.48
N SER A 113 -25.07 -71.20 1.99
CA SER A 113 -23.70 -70.77 2.26
C SER A 113 -23.74 -69.41 2.95
N LYS A 114 -22.93 -69.27 3.99
CA LYS A 114 -22.84 -68.13 4.93
C LYS A 114 -22.62 -66.81 4.16
N ALA A 115 -23.69 -66.09 3.81
CA ALA A 115 -23.58 -64.89 2.97
C ALA A 115 -24.37 -63.62 3.41
N PRO A 116 -24.92 -63.45 4.63
CA PRO A 116 -25.39 -62.12 5.08
C PRO A 116 -24.27 -61.23 5.64
N ALA A 117 -23.20 -61.82 6.18
CA ALA A 117 -22.16 -61.10 6.91
C ALA A 117 -21.21 -60.32 5.98
N ASP A 118 -20.89 -60.86 4.80
CA ASP A 118 -20.03 -60.19 3.81
C ASP A 118 -20.74 -59.03 3.10
N GLN A 119 -22.07 -59.10 2.98
CA GLN A 119 -22.92 -58.07 2.35
C GLN A 119 -22.93 -56.76 3.15
N ALA A 120 -23.09 -56.83 4.48
CA ALA A 120 -22.99 -55.67 5.36
C ALA A 120 -21.56 -55.09 5.44
N HIS A 121 -20.55 -55.90 5.12
CA HIS A 121 -19.14 -55.54 5.28
C HIS A 121 -18.65 -54.56 4.21
N MET A 122 -19.14 -54.65 2.98
CA MET A 122 -18.73 -53.75 1.89
C MET A 122 -19.32 -52.34 2.06
N LYS A 123 -20.63 -52.25 2.35
CA LYS A 123 -21.28 -50.98 2.66
C LYS A 123 -20.63 -50.29 3.87
N GLY A 124 -20.37 -51.05 4.94
CA GLY A 124 -19.66 -50.54 6.13
C GLY A 124 -18.25 -50.06 5.82
N PHE A 125 -17.52 -50.76 4.94
CA PHE A 125 -16.18 -50.36 4.50
C PHE A 125 -16.20 -49.06 3.68
N VAL A 126 -17.15 -48.93 2.75
CA VAL A 126 -17.36 -47.70 1.95
C VAL A 126 -17.74 -46.53 2.84
N ASP A 127 -18.68 -46.73 3.77
CA ASP A 127 -19.10 -45.70 4.72
C ASP A 127 -17.94 -45.26 5.62
N SER A 128 -17.10 -46.20 6.05
CA SER A 128 -15.86 -45.90 6.79
C SER A 128 -14.88 -45.08 5.94
N MET A 129 -14.63 -45.48 4.69
CA MET A 129 -13.73 -44.76 3.78
C MET A 129 -14.22 -43.33 3.51
N LEU A 130 -15.52 -43.14 3.26
CA LEU A 130 -16.12 -41.81 3.07
C LEU A 130 -16.02 -40.96 4.33
N LYS A 131 -16.19 -41.56 5.51
CA LYS A 131 -16.01 -40.89 6.79
C LYS A 131 -14.55 -40.45 6.97
N ASP A 132 -13.59 -41.29 6.63
CA ASP A 132 -12.15 -40.99 6.72
C ASP A 132 -11.73 -39.89 5.74
N ILE A 133 -12.25 -39.93 4.51
CA ILE A 133 -12.02 -38.87 3.51
C ILE A 133 -12.55 -37.53 4.04
N ARG A 134 -13.79 -37.49 4.56
CA ARG A 134 -14.37 -36.27 5.14
C ARG A 134 -13.55 -35.77 6.34
N ALA A 135 -13.12 -36.67 7.22
CA ALA A 135 -12.30 -36.32 8.38
C ALA A 135 -10.93 -35.76 7.97
N SER A 136 -10.28 -36.36 6.97
CA SER A 136 -9.01 -35.89 6.43
C SER A 136 -9.11 -34.48 5.84
N TYR A 137 -10.16 -34.20 5.05
CA TYR A 137 -10.39 -32.86 4.52
C TYR A 137 -10.67 -31.84 5.61
N LYS A 138 -11.49 -32.20 6.62
CA LYS A 138 -11.75 -31.33 7.77
C LYS A 138 -10.47 -31.01 8.54
N ALA A 139 -9.64 -32.00 8.81
CA ALA A 139 -8.34 -31.80 9.48
C ALA A 139 -7.41 -30.89 8.66
N ARG A 140 -7.36 -31.06 7.34
CA ARG A 140 -6.57 -30.21 6.45
C ARG A 140 -7.10 -28.77 6.43
N GLU A 141 -8.41 -28.58 6.39
CA GLU A 141 -9.03 -27.25 6.45
C GLU A 141 -8.73 -26.57 7.78
N GLU A 142 -8.86 -27.28 8.90
CA GLU A 142 -8.52 -26.79 10.22
C GLU A 142 -7.03 -26.40 10.33
N GLN A 143 -6.13 -27.21 9.76
CA GLN A 143 -4.70 -26.92 9.69
C GLN A 143 -4.42 -25.64 8.90
N LEU A 144 -5.03 -25.47 7.72
CA LEU A 144 -4.88 -24.26 6.91
C LEU A 144 -5.44 -23.02 7.63
N ALA A 145 -6.61 -23.16 8.26
CA ALA A 145 -7.20 -22.07 9.05
C ALA A 145 -6.32 -21.71 10.25
N ALA A 146 -5.72 -22.70 10.94
CA ALA A 146 -4.80 -22.48 12.03
C ALA A 146 -3.51 -21.78 11.57
N ALA A 147 -2.95 -22.19 10.43
CA ALA A 147 -1.79 -21.55 9.83
C ALA A 147 -2.09 -20.09 9.48
N ALA A 148 -3.21 -19.81 8.81
CA ALA A 148 -3.65 -18.46 8.47
C ALA A 148 -3.82 -17.57 9.73
N ARG A 149 -4.47 -18.09 10.77
CA ARG A 149 -4.55 -17.40 12.08
C ARG A 149 -3.17 -17.14 12.68
N GLY A 150 -2.25 -18.10 12.57
CA GLY A 150 -0.87 -17.98 13.01
C GLY A 150 -0.07 -16.90 12.26
N TYR A 151 -0.20 -16.82 10.94
CA TYR A 151 0.40 -15.75 10.13
C TYR A 151 -0.16 -14.37 10.53
N LYS A 152 -1.49 -14.24 10.64
CA LYS A 152 -2.13 -12.99 11.09
C LYS A 152 -1.63 -12.55 12.46
N LYS A 153 -1.48 -13.49 13.41
CA LYS A 153 -0.93 -13.20 14.74
C LYS A 153 0.52 -12.71 14.66
N ARG A 154 1.38 -13.41 13.90
CA ARG A 154 2.78 -13.01 13.70
C ARG A 154 2.89 -11.64 13.04
N MET A 155 2.06 -11.35 12.05
CA MET A 155 2.04 -10.07 11.36
C MET A 155 1.66 -8.93 12.32
N LYS A 156 0.62 -9.10 13.13
CA LYS A 156 0.28 -8.14 14.19
C LYS A 156 1.42 -7.89 15.18
N THR A 157 2.15 -8.94 15.57
CA THR A 157 3.34 -8.79 16.43
C THR A 157 4.46 -8.02 15.74
N LEU A 158 4.69 -8.26 14.45
CA LEU A 158 5.70 -7.54 13.66
C LEU A 158 5.36 -6.06 13.55
N VAL A 159 4.09 -5.72 13.27
CA VAL A 159 3.61 -4.32 13.22
C VAL A 159 3.88 -3.61 14.54
N LYS A 160 3.58 -4.23 15.69
CA LYS A 160 3.87 -3.63 17.01
C LYS A 160 5.38 -3.39 17.22
N LYS A 161 6.22 -4.33 16.80
CA LYS A 161 7.68 -4.16 16.88
C LYS A 161 8.16 -3.01 15.99
N HIS A 162 7.58 -2.90 14.80
CA HIS A 162 7.86 -1.80 13.87
C HIS A 162 7.43 -0.44 14.46
N GLU A 163 6.25 -0.34 15.06
CA GLU A 163 5.81 0.87 15.76
C GLU A 163 6.77 1.27 16.88
N ASN A 164 7.18 0.32 17.73
CA ASN A 164 8.17 0.58 18.78
C ASN A 164 9.52 1.05 18.22
N LEU A 165 9.97 0.45 17.11
CA LEU A 165 11.21 0.83 16.45
C LEU A 165 11.10 2.24 15.85
N LEU A 166 9.96 2.60 15.26
CA LEU A 166 9.74 3.96 14.76
C LEU A 166 9.78 5.00 15.87
N ILE A 167 9.22 4.69 17.05
CA ILE A 167 9.30 5.58 18.22
C ILE A 167 10.76 5.76 18.66
N ALA A 168 11.52 4.66 18.77
CA ALA A 168 12.94 4.72 19.15
C ALA A 168 13.78 5.49 18.12
N TYR A 169 13.53 5.24 16.82
CA TYR A 169 14.18 5.94 15.72
C TYR A 169 13.86 7.44 15.74
N GLY A 170 12.60 7.81 15.94
CA GLY A 170 12.17 9.21 16.05
C GLY A 170 12.85 9.94 17.20
N LEU A 171 12.94 9.30 18.38
CA LEU A 171 13.64 9.84 19.53
C LEU A 171 15.14 10.05 19.24
N GLN A 172 15.80 9.05 18.65
CA GLN A 172 17.21 9.14 18.29
C GLN A 172 17.46 10.25 17.25
N ARG A 173 16.58 10.38 16.26
CA ARG A 173 16.65 11.41 15.23
C ARG A 173 16.52 12.81 15.84
N GLU A 174 15.65 13.00 16.83
CA GLU A 174 15.51 14.27 17.53
C GLU A 174 16.74 14.59 18.40
N GLN A 175 17.29 13.59 19.09
CA GLN A 175 18.53 13.74 19.84
C GLN A 175 19.69 14.15 18.94
N ILE A 176 19.85 13.53 17.76
CA ILE A 176 20.88 13.90 16.78
C ILE A 176 20.66 15.32 16.27
N ARG A 177 19.41 15.75 16.03
CA ARG A 177 19.12 17.14 15.64
C ARG A 177 19.45 18.13 16.76
N ALA A 178 19.22 17.77 18.02
CA ALA A 178 19.48 18.63 19.17
C ALA A 178 20.98 18.75 19.50
N LEU A 179 21.76 17.67 19.33
CA LEU A 179 23.20 17.65 19.59
C LEU A 179 24.07 18.00 18.36
N GLY A 180 23.55 17.82 17.15
CA GLY A 180 24.30 17.94 15.92
C GLY A 180 24.41 19.38 15.41
N SER A 181 25.60 19.75 14.92
CA SER A 181 25.77 20.95 14.08
C SER A 181 24.98 20.79 12.77
N THR A 182 24.71 21.90 12.07
CA THR A 182 23.89 22.01 10.85
C THR A 182 24.25 21.06 9.69
N SER A 183 25.36 20.32 9.76
CA SER A 183 25.83 19.36 8.76
C SER A 183 25.49 17.89 9.03
N THR A 184 24.83 17.57 10.15
CA THR A 184 24.61 16.18 10.56
C THR A 184 23.31 15.64 9.95
N ASP A 185 23.42 14.68 9.02
CA ASP A 185 22.24 14.00 8.43
C ASP A 185 21.54 13.14 9.50
N CYS A 186 20.29 13.48 9.77
CA CYS A 186 19.45 12.81 10.76
C CYS A 186 18.70 11.59 10.17
N GLY A 187 18.91 11.30 8.88
CA GLY A 187 18.29 10.21 8.14
C GLY A 187 16.84 10.49 7.69
N PRO A 188 16.21 9.51 6.99
CA PRO A 188 14.88 9.67 6.41
C PRO A 188 13.79 9.95 7.45
N ALA A 189 12.73 10.68 7.07
CA ALA A 189 11.62 10.92 7.99
C ALA A 189 10.83 9.62 8.29
N GLU A 190 10.24 9.52 9.49
CA GLU A 190 9.44 8.36 9.93
C GLU A 190 8.31 7.98 8.94
N LEU A 191 7.79 8.98 8.23
CA LEU A 191 6.77 8.82 7.19
C LEU A 191 7.17 7.84 6.08
N HIS A 192 8.47 7.77 5.74
CA HIS A 192 8.99 6.88 4.70
C HIS A 192 8.91 5.39 5.08
N PHE A 193 8.72 5.11 6.37
CA PHE A 193 8.63 3.76 6.89
C PHE A 193 7.18 3.33 7.20
N SER A 194 6.19 4.15 6.85
CA SER A 194 4.79 3.85 7.16
C SER A 194 4.28 2.59 6.44
N ILE A 195 3.61 1.72 7.19
CA ILE A 195 2.95 0.54 6.64
C ILE A 195 1.68 1.00 5.90
N THR A 196 1.49 0.59 4.64
CA THR A 196 0.33 0.97 3.81
C THR A 196 -0.80 -0.07 3.83
N ASP A 197 -0.52 -1.29 4.32
CA ASP A 197 -1.48 -2.40 4.29
C ASP A 197 -2.71 -2.14 5.19
N PRO A 198 -3.93 -2.03 4.60
CA PRO A 198 -5.15 -1.70 5.34
C PRO A 198 -5.60 -2.81 6.30
N GLU A 199 -5.20 -4.07 6.11
CA GLU A 199 -5.55 -5.16 7.05
C GLU A 199 -4.73 -5.11 8.34
N LEU A 200 -3.58 -4.43 8.29
CA LEU A 200 -2.62 -4.33 9.37
C LEU A 200 -2.75 -3.02 10.14
N LEU A 201 -3.26 -1.97 9.50
CA LEU A 201 -3.44 -0.67 10.09
C LEU A 201 -4.71 -0.60 10.95
N THR A 202 -4.56 -0.12 12.18
CA THR A 202 -5.70 0.35 12.97
C THR A 202 -6.15 1.72 12.46
N ASN A 203 -7.41 2.09 12.69
CA ASN A 203 -7.92 3.42 12.32
C ASN A 203 -7.08 4.55 12.94
N THR A 204 -6.60 4.34 14.17
CA THR A 204 -5.71 5.28 14.86
C THR A 204 -4.37 5.43 14.14
N THR A 205 -3.74 4.32 13.72
CA THR A 205 -2.46 4.35 12.98
C THR A 205 -2.62 5.06 11.63
N ARG A 206 -3.75 4.84 10.94
CA ARG A 206 -4.06 5.51 9.67
C ARG A 206 -4.19 7.02 9.85
N GLU A 207 -4.91 7.45 10.87
CA GLU A 207 -5.06 8.88 11.17
C GLU A 207 -3.73 9.52 11.59
N LEU A 208 -2.91 8.81 12.38
CA LEU A 208 -1.56 9.28 12.71
C LEU A 208 -0.69 9.49 11.48
N ASN A 209 -0.74 8.57 10.49
CA ASN A 209 0.01 8.74 9.25
C ASN A 209 -0.49 9.96 8.46
N ARG A 210 -1.80 10.15 8.36
CA ARG A 210 -2.40 11.33 7.72
C ARG A 210 -1.96 12.64 8.41
N LEU A 211 -1.95 12.66 9.74
CA LEU A 211 -1.51 13.84 10.51
C LEU A 211 -0.02 14.12 10.31
N ARG A 212 0.82 13.08 10.26
CA ARG A 212 2.25 13.23 9.95
C ARG A 212 2.47 13.82 8.56
N GLU A 213 1.72 13.37 7.55
CA GLU A 213 1.80 13.94 6.19
C GLU A 213 1.37 15.40 6.16
N ALA A 214 0.27 15.74 6.85
CA ALA A 214 -0.19 17.12 6.96
C ALA A 214 0.85 18.01 7.65
N LYS A 215 1.47 17.51 8.73
CA LYS A 215 2.57 18.20 9.42
C LYS A 215 3.75 18.46 8.47
N ALA A 216 4.20 17.45 7.72
CA ALA A 216 5.32 17.61 6.79
C ALA A 216 5.02 18.66 5.68
N LYS A 217 3.78 18.69 5.18
CA LYS A 217 3.33 19.72 4.22
C LYS A 217 3.37 21.13 4.82
N LEU A 218 2.90 21.29 6.07
CA LEU A 218 2.92 22.57 6.76
C LEU A 218 4.35 23.03 7.07
N GLU A 219 5.25 22.12 7.46
CA GLU A 219 6.67 22.42 7.67
C GLU A 219 7.36 22.90 6.38
N MET A 220 7.05 22.28 5.24
CA MET A 220 7.53 22.76 3.94
C MET A 220 7.02 24.17 3.62
N GLN A 221 5.73 24.44 3.80
CA GLN A 221 5.13 25.76 3.55
C GLN A 221 5.75 26.84 4.46
N LEU A 222 6.01 26.52 5.72
CA LEU A 222 6.71 27.42 6.64
C LEU A 222 8.12 27.74 6.15
N HIS A 223 8.84 26.74 5.65
CA HIS A 223 10.19 26.95 5.12
C HIS A 223 10.20 27.79 3.83
N GLU A 224 9.17 27.65 2.99
CA GLU A 224 8.98 28.50 1.81
C GLU A 224 8.65 29.95 2.17
N LEU A 225 7.87 30.20 3.23
CA LEU A 225 7.53 31.54 3.70
C LEU A 225 8.66 32.25 4.45
N GLN A 226 9.64 31.49 4.95
CA GLN A 226 10.82 32.02 5.66
C GLN A 226 12.02 32.28 4.73
N LYS A 227 11.93 31.90 3.45
CA LYS A 227 12.88 32.24 2.40
C LYS A 227 12.47 33.51 1.67
#